data_AF-A0A6P8SJ22-F1
#
_entry.id   AF-A0A6P8SJ22-F1
#
_cell.length_a   1.000
_cell.length_b   1.000
_cell.length_c   1.000
_cell.angle_alpha   90.00
_cell.angle_beta   90.00
_cell.angle_gamma   90.00
#
_symmetry.space_group_name_H-M   'P 1'
#
loop_
_entity.id
_entity.type
_entity.pdbx_description
1 polymer ?
#
loop_
_entity_poly.entity_id
_entity_poly.type
_entity_poly.pdbx_seq_one_letter_code
_entity_poly.pdbx_strand_id
1 'polypeptide(L)'
;MEELNPSHYPATRATRVVENFINYRYGTPHRIFQAQKVESASRREIEGVGRQYNLYFPIKEEPKGNEIINCTAEVLYYLGEPSRAPEVNVTFDKEFTKTTEAADIEFYNKMMSLETPIEAHTIPDNFGNIPPELKPVRYLAWNACGFIIWQNSNENTLYSMARIETVKQVKRNDTLTEFHYEVLLHDFISQEMIPWELQVLWQPESGTIVKQNCRLLREWEK
;
A
#
# COMPACT_ATOMS: atom_id res chain seq x y z
N MET A 1 -5.26 22.14 -19.35
CA MET A 1 -5.04 21.77 -17.93
C MET A 1 -6.20 22.36 -17.16
N GLU A 2 -6.89 21.52 -16.40
CA GLU A 2 -8.08 21.84 -15.63
C GLU A 2 -7.72 21.78 -14.14
N GLU A 3 -7.96 22.87 -13.42
CA GLU A 3 -7.83 22.86 -11.96
C GLU A 3 -8.98 22.07 -11.34
N LEU A 4 -8.65 21.17 -10.42
CA LEU A 4 -9.62 20.37 -9.69
C LEU A 4 -9.79 20.92 -8.29
N ASN A 5 -10.99 20.78 -7.73
CA ASN A 5 -11.17 20.97 -6.30
C ASN A 5 -10.37 19.87 -5.55
N PRO A 6 -9.39 20.22 -4.69
CA PRO A 6 -8.54 19.24 -4.00
C PRO A 6 -9.29 18.28 -3.09
N SER A 7 -10.48 18.67 -2.61
CA SER A 7 -11.33 17.83 -1.76
C SER A 7 -12.32 16.98 -2.54
N HIS A 8 -12.32 17.06 -3.88
CA HIS A 8 -13.24 16.31 -4.72
C HIS A 8 -12.67 14.94 -5.09
N TYR A 9 -13.55 13.98 -5.35
CA TYR A 9 -13.19 12.56 -5.47
C TYR A 9 -12.08 12.26 -6.49
N PRO A 10 -11.91 12.95 -7.64
CA PRO A 10 -10.83 12.63 -8.57
C PRO A 10 -9.45 12.87 -7.96
N ALA A 11 -9.30 13.98 -7.22
CA ALA A 11 -8.07 14.31 -6.51
C ALA A 11 -7.79 13.28 -5.42
N THR A 12 -8.80 12.98 -4.59
CA THR A 12 -8.67 11.99 -3.49
C THR A 12 -8.31 10.59 -4.00
N ARG A 13 -8.94 10.12 -5.08
CA ARG A 13 -8.64 8.81 -5.68
C ARG A 13 -7.23 8.75 -6.24
N ALA A 14 -6.81 9.76 -7.00
CA ALA A 14 -5.44 9.83 -7.51
C ALA A 14 -4.40 9.91 -6.38
N THR A 15 -4.65 10.72 -5.33
CA THR A 15 -3.78 10.76 -4.13
C THR A 15 -3.71 9.40 -3.43
N ARG A 16 -4.80 8.63 -3.36
CA ARG A 16 -4.78 7.29 -2.77
C ARG A 16 -3.88 6.33 -3.56
N VAL A 17 -3.84 6.42 -4.89
CA VAL A 17 -2.90 5.64 -5.71
C VAL A 17 -1.46 6.01 -5.36
N VAL A 18 -1.16 7.30 -5.25
CA VAL A 18 0.18 7.78 -4.86
C VAL A 18 0.56 7.31 -3.46
N GLU A 19 -0.33 7.41 -2.47
CA GLU A 19 -0.10 6.93 -1.10
C GLU A 19 0.29 5.44 -1.10
N ASN A 20 -0.40 4.62 -1.88
CA ASN A 20 -0.13 3.17 -1.97
C ASN A 20 1.18 2.87 -2.71
N PHE A 21 1.49 3.62 -3.76
CA PHE A 21 2.79 3.57 -4.42
C PHE A 21 3.93 3.90 -3.44
N ILE A 22 3.78 4.97 -2.65
CA ILE A 22 4.78 5.39 -1.65
C ILE A 22 4.94 4.32 -0.57
N ASN A 23 3.85 3.78 -0.04
CA ASN A 23 3.91 2.71 0.96
C ASN A 23 4.60 1.45 0.45
N TYR A 24 4.36 1.05 -0.80
CA TYR A 24 5.08 -0.08 -1.38
C TYR A 24 6.57 0.19 -1.54
N ARG A 25 6.93 1.41 -1.99
CA ARG A 25 8.32 1.77 -2.30
C ARG A 25 9.17 2.09 -1.08
N TYR A 26 8.58 2.71 -0.06
CA TYR A 26 9.31 3.31 1.05
C TYR A 26 8.83 2.85 2.43
N GLY A 27 7.68 2.16 2.50
CA GLY A 27 7.15 1.61 3.74
C GLY A 27 7.98 0.43 4.26
N THR A 28 7.93 0.23 5.58
CA THR A 28 8.57 -0.88 6.28
C THR A 28 7.60 -1.49 7.31
N PRO A 29 7.92 -2.63 7.94
CA PRO A 29 7.12 -3.19 9.03
C PRO A 29 6.91 -2.22 10.20
N HIS A 30 7.65 -1.12 10.32
CA HIS A 30 7.41 -0.10 11.35
C HIS A 30 7.10 1.29 10.80
N ARG A 31 6.95 1.42 9.48
CA ARG A 31 6.70 2.69 8.79
C ARG A 31 5.65 2.53 7.72
N ILE A 32 4.57 3.30 7.86
CA ILE A 32 3.60 3.55 6.79
C ILE A 32 3.43 5.06 6.61
N PHE A 33 3.01 5.45 5.42
CA PHE A 33 2.73 6.84 5.06
C PHE A 33 1.23 7.01 4.84
N GLN A 34 0.70 8.10 5.40
CA GLN A 34 -0.67 8.52 5.22
C GLN A 34 -0.70 9.88 4.55
N ALA A 35 -1.39 9.97 3.41
CA ALA A 35 -1.65 11.24 2.76
C ALA A 35 -2.55 12.10 3.64
N GLN A 36 -2.16 13.35 3.80
CA GLN A 36 -2.94 14.38 4.45
C GLN A 36 -3.86 15.05 3.42
N LYS A 37 -4.49 16.14 3.82
CA LYS A 37 -5.41 16.87 2.94
C LYS A 37 -4.67 17.34 1.68
N VAL A 38 -5.25 17.05 0.51
CA VAL A 38 -4.74 17.54 -0.77
C VAL A 38 -4.82 19.07 -0.81
N GLU A 39 -3.71 19.70 -1.16
CA GLU A 39 -3.58 21.16 -1.20
C GLU A 39 -3.82 21.71 -2.59
N SER A 40 -3.31 21.04 -3.64
CA SER A 40 -3.64 21.35 -5.02
C SER A 40 -3.76 20.10 -5.88
N ALA A 41 -4.62 20.18 -6.89
CA ALA A 41 -4.84 19.11 -7.84
C ALA A 41 -5.23 19.69 -9.20
N SER A 42 -4.59 19.24 -10.26
CA SER A 42 -4.99 19.55 -11.63
C SER A 42 -5.02 18.29 -12.48
N ARG A 43 -5.76 18.36 -13.59
CA ARG A 43 -5.87 17.27 -14.55
C ARG A 43 -5.58 17.77 -15.96
N ARG A 44 -4.92 16.94 -16.75
CA ARG A 44 -4.79 17.13 -18.20
C ARG A 44 -5.17 15.84 -18.92
N GLU A 45 -5.92 16.00 -20.00
CA GLU A 45 -6.13 14.94 -20.96
C GLU A 45 -4.96 14.92 -21.94
N ILE A 46 -4.43 13.73 -22.21
CA ILE A 46 -3.36 13.47 -23.15
C ILE A 46 -3.95 12.64 -24.27
N GLU A 47 -4.14 13.27 -25.42
CA GLU A 47 -4.79 12.66 -26.59
C GLU A 47 -4.11 11.33 -26.97
N GLY A 48 -4.92 10.28 -27.15
CA GLY A 48 -4.45 8.94 -27.50
C GLY A 48 -3.75 8.17 -26.36
N VAL A 49 -3.59 8.76 -25.17
CA VAL A 49 -2.90 8.13 -24.03
C VAL A 49 -3.85 7.95 -22.84
N GLY A 50 -4.36 9.05 -22.29
CA GLY A 50 -5.20 8.99 -21.11
C GLY A 50 -5.25 10.29 -20.32
N ARG A 51 -5.38 10.20 -18.99
CA ARG A 51 -5.52 11.37 -18.10
C ARG A 51 -4.44 11.41 -17.06
N GLN A 52 -3.70 12.51 -17.03
CA GLN A 52 -2.69 12.78 -16.02
C GLN A 52 -3.23 13.74 -14.97
N TYR A 53 -3.00 13.39 -13.71
CA TYR A 53 -3.26 14.19 -12.53
C TYR A 53 -1.94 14.72 -12.00
N ASN A 54 -1.88 16.02 -11.67
CA ASN A 54 -0.78 16.60 -10.93
C ASN A 54 -1.30 16.98 -9.55
N LEU A 55 -0.62 16.54 -8.51
CA LEU A 55 -1.08 16.61 -7.13
C LEU A 55 0.00 17.22 -6.25
N TYR A 56 -0.42 18.02 -5.28
CA TYR A 56 0.43 18.48 -4.19
C TYR A 56 -0.28 18.25 -2.86
N PHE A 57 0.34 17.48 -1.97
CA PHE A 57 -0.23 17.13 -0.68
C PHE A 57 0.86 16.73 0.32
N PRO A 58 0.65 16.98 1.62
CA PRO A 58 1.53 16.46 2.64
C PRO A 58 1.30 14.96 2.87
N ILE A 59 2.35 14.24 3.26
CA ILE A 59 2.30 12.90 3.82
C ILE A 59 2.86 12.92 5.24
N LYS A 60 2.33 12.03 6.08
CA LYS A 60 2.78 11.84 7.46
C LYS A 60 3.17 10.38 7.66
N GLU A 61 4.29 10.17 8.35
CA GLU A 61 4.69 8.84 8.80
C GLU A 61 3.90 8.41 10.03
N GLU A 62 3.37 7.20 10.01
CA GLU A 62 2.70 6.55 11.14
C GLU A 62 3.44 5.24 11.47
N PRO A 63 3.47 4.79 12.75
CA PRO A 63 2.73 5.33 13.89
C PRO A 63 3.48 6.36 14.75
N LYS A 64 4.74 6.69 14.42
CA LYS A 64 5.63 7.51 15.27
C LYS A 64 6.09 8.83 14.64
N GLY A 65 5.70 9.11 13.40
CA GLY A 65 6.18 10.28 12.68
C GLY A 65 5.48 11.56 13.14
N ASN A 66 6.25 12.50 13.67
CA ASN A 66 5.80 13.89 13.84
C ASN A 66 6.11 14.74 12.61
N GLU A 67 6.87 14.18 11.67
CA GLU A 67 7.34 14.87 10.49
C GLU A 67 6.30 14.82 9.37
N ILE A 68 5.96 16.00 8.86
CA ILE A 68 5.14 16.18 7.67
C ILE A 68 6.09 16.42 6.50
N ILE A 69 5.97 15.64 5.43
CA ILE A 69 6.76 15.74 4.19
C ILE A 69 5.82 16.17 3.08
N ASN A 70 6.16 17.20 2.31
CA ASN A 70 5.34 17.59 1.17
C ASN A 70 5.67 16.69 -0.03
N CYS A 71 4.63 16.18 -0.67
CA CYS A 71 4.72 15.35 -1.86
C CYS A 71 4.14 16.10 -3.05
N THR A 72 4.92 16.18 -4.13
CA THR A 72 4.40 16.51 -5.46
C THR A 72 4.35 15.21 -6.26
N ALA A 73 3.23 14.94 -6.91
CA ALA A 73 3.05 13.69 -7.62
C ALA A 73 2.33 13.88 -8.97
N GLU A 74 2.69 13.01 -9.91
CA GLU A 74 1.97 12.83 -11.17
C GLU A 74 1.40 11.42 -11.22
N VAL A 75 0.13 11.30 -11.62
CA VAL A 75 -0.54 10.01 -11.84
C VAL A 75 -1.15 9.99 -13.23
N LEU A 76 -0.74 9.07 -14.09
CA LEU A 76 -1.31 8.88 -15.42
C LEU A 76 -2.11 7.59 -15.48
N TYR A 77 -3.42 7.72 -15.74
CA TYR A 77 -4.30 6.61 -16.06
C TYR A 77 -4.41 6.44 -17.58
N TYR A 78 -4.21 5.22 -18.07
CA TYR A 78 -4.32 4.87 -19.49
C TYR A 78 -5.76 4.55 -19.86
N LEU A 79 -6.43 5.46 -20.57
CA LEU A 79 -7.85 5.26 -20.90
C LEU A 79 -8.08 4.27 -22.05
N GLY A 80 -7.10 4.14 -22.95
CA GLY A 80 -7.12 3.14 -24.03
C GLY A 80 -6.71 1.74 -23.59
N GLU A 81 -6.10 1.60 -22.41
CA GLU A 81 -5.62 0.33 -21.86
C GLU A 81 -6.02 0.23 -20.37
N PRO A 82 -7.31 0.05 -20.03
CA PRO A 82 -7.77 0.11 -18.63
C PRO A 82 -7.15 -0.94 -17.69
N SER A 83 -6.58 -2.01 -18.25
CA SER A 83 -5.85 -3.04 -17.50
C SER A 83 -4.40 -2.66 -17.18
N ARG A 84 -3.88 -1.59 -17.78
CA ARG A 84 -2.53 -1.10 -17.52
C ARG A 84 -2.51 -0.32 -16.22
N ALA A 85 -1.56 -0.66 -15.36
CA ALA A 85 -1.34 0.05 -14.10
C ALA A 85 -1.09 1.56 -14.34
N PRO A 86 -1.58 2.44 -13.46
CA PRO A 86 -1.27 3.86 -13.53
C PRO A 86 0.24 4.11 -13.44
N GLU A 87 0.75 5.04 -14.22
CA GLU A 87 2.12 5.53 -14.05
C GLU A 87 2.15 6.57 -12.94
N VAL A 88 3.08 6.43 -12.00
CA VAL A 88 3.19 7.29 -10.81
C VAL A 88 4.61 7.82 -10.69
N ASN A 89 4.74 9.14 -10.67
CA ASN A 89 5.98 9.84 -10.35
C ASN A 89 5.77 10.66 -9.07
N VAL A 90 6.76 10.67 -8.19
CA VAL A 90 6.71 11.42 -6.94
C VAL A 90 8.02 12.15 -6.70
N THR A 91 7.92 13.35 -6.14
CA THR A 91 9.03 14.08 -5.55
C THR A 91 8.65 14.52 -4.14
N PHE A 92 9.65 14.55 -3.26
CA PHE A 92 9.49 14.96 -1.88
C PHE A 92 10.34 16.22 -1.65
N ASP A 93 9.84 17.12 -0.80
CA ASP A 93 10.58 18.32 -0.43
C ASP A 93 11.77 18.04 0.52
N LYS A 94 11.82 16.83 1.10
CA LYS A 94 12.90 16.34 1.96
C LYS A 94 13.01 14.82 1.95
N GLU A 95 14.14 14.31 2.41
CA GLU A 95 14.41 12.88 2.54
C GLU A 95 13.68 12.26 3.74
N PHE A 96 13.35 10.97 3.63
CA PHE A 96 12.80 10.19 4.74
C PHE A 96 13.85 9.93 5.81
N THR A 97 13.51 10.23 7.07
CA THR A 97 14.36 9.87 8.20
C THR A 97 14.38 8.34 8.39
N LYS A 98 15.51 7.82 8.86
CA LYS A 98 15.73 6.37 9.10
C LYS A 98 15.37 5.97 10.54
N THR A 99 14.27 6.48 11.06
CA THR A 99 13.85 6.29 12.48
C THR A 99 13.50 4.83 12.81
N THR A 100 13.15 4.01 11.82
CA THR A 100 12.67 2.64 12.03
C THR A 100 13.72 1.56 11.82
N GLU A 101 14.93 1.90 11.37
CA GLU A 101 15.95 0.93 10.93
C GLU A 101 16.28 -0.11 12.01
N ALA A 102 16.49 0.32 13.26
CA ALA A 102 16.75 -0.59 14.37
C ALA A 102 15.59 -1.55 14.66
N ALA A 103 14.34 -1.05 14.60
CA ALA A 103 13.15 -1.86 14.84
C ALA A 103 12.89 -2.85 13.69
N ASP A 104 13.17 -2.44 12.45
CA ASP A 104 13.09 -3.29 11.27
C ASP A 104 14.14 -4.42 11.34
N ILE A 105 15.38 -4.12 11.73
CA ILE A 105 16.42 -5.14 11.96
C ILE A 105 16.02 -6.11 13.08
N GLU A 106 15.48 -5.61 14.18
CA GLU A 106 14.99 -6.47 15.27
C GLU A 106 13.88 -7.41 14.81
N PHE A 107 12.88 -6.88 14.08
CA PHE A 107 11.80 -7.70 13.52
C PHE A 107 12.34 -8.73 12.53
N TYR A 108 13.25 -8.35 11.64
CA TYR A 108 13.91 -9.29 10.72
C TYR A 108 14.60 -10.44 11.47
N ASN A 109 15.46 -10.12 12.44
CA ASN A 109 16.18 -11.13 13.23
C ASN A 109 15.22 -12.05 13.99
N LYS A 110 14.12 -11.49 14.52
CA LYS A 110 13.06 -12.27 15.15
C LYS A 110 12.43 -13.24 14.15
N MET A 111 12.01 -12.77 12.98
CA MET A 111 11.37 -13.60 11.96
C MET A 111 12.29 -14.74 11.50
N MET A 112 13.59 -14.48 11.36
CA MET A 112 14.57 -15.49 10.97
C MET A 112 14.79 -16.56 12.05
N SER A 113 14.76 -16.17 13.33
CA SER A 113 15.10 -17.06 14.45
C SER A 113 13.93 -17.88 15.02
N LEU A 114 12.68 -17.56 14.68
CA LEU A 114 11.51 -18.29 15.17
C LEU A 114 11.56 -19.78 14.84
N GLU A 115 11.47 -20.68 15.82
CA GLU A 115 11.39 -22.12 15.53
C GLU A 115 10.09 -22.49 14.82
N THR A 116 8.97 -21.95 15.32
CA THR A 116 7.64 -22.10 14.71
C THR A 116 7.29 -20.84 13.93
N PRO A 117 6.98 -20.95 12.62
CA PRO A 117 6.59 -19.80 11.80
C PRO A 117 5.32 -19.14 12.34
N ILE A 118 5.22 -17.82 12.17
CA ILE A 118 3.98 -17.11 12.52
C ILE A 118 2.83 -17.62 11.65
N GLU A 119 1.71 -17.91 12.28
CA GLU A 119 0.43 -18.16 11.64
C GLU A 119 -0.65 -17.42 12.43
N ALA A 120 -1.41 -16.58 11.74
CA ALA A 120 -2.45 -15.76 12.36
C ALA A 120 -3.59 -15.48 11.38
N HIS A 121 -4.74 -15.08 11.90
CA HIS A 121 -5.94 -14.81 11.11
C HIS A 121 -6.69 -13.59 11.66
N THR A 122 -7.52 -12.99 10.82
CA THR A 122 -8.46 -11.92 11.19
C THR A 122 -7.77 -10.73 11.88
N ILE A 123 -6.91 -10.02 11.15
CA ILE A 123 -6.15 -8.86 11.66
C ILE A 123 -6.53 -7.60 10.86
N PRO A 124 -7.12 -6.55 11.47
CA PRO A 124 -7.60 -6.52 12.85
C PRO A 124 -8.81 -7.45 13.07
N ASP A 125 -9.07 -7.75 14.34
CA ASP A 125 -10.29 -8.47 14.74
C ASP A 125 -11.56 -7.65 14.43
N ASN A 126 -12.74 -8.19 14.73
CA ASN A 126 -14.02 -7.52 14.46
C ASN A 126 -14.24 -6.22 15.27
N PHE A 127 -13.39 -5.95 16.25
CA PHE A 127 -13.43 -4.75 17.09
C PHE A 127 -12.28 -3.78 16.76
N GLY A 128 -11.48 -4.07 15.74
CA GLY A 128 -10.35 -3.23 15.34
C GLY A 128 -9.06 -3.48 16.14
N ASN A 129 -9.01 -4.50 16.99
CA ASN A 129 -7.83 -4.79 17.80
C ASN A 129 -6.75 -5.50 16.98
N ILE A 130 -5.50 -5.17 17.28
CA ILE A 130 -4.31 -5.79 16.70
C ILE A 130 -3.34 -6.07 17.83
N PRO A 131 -2.97 -7.34 18.08
CA PRO A 131 -1.92 -7.67 19.03
C PRO A 131 -0.62 -6.90 18.71
N PRO A 132 0.05 -6.27 19.69
CA PRO A 132 1.25 -5.46 19.44
C PRO A 132 2.31 -6.16 18.60
N GLU A 133 2.51 -7.47 18.81
CA GLU A 133 3.45 -8.33 18.12
C GLU A 133 3.10 -8.57 16.64
N LEU A 134 1.83 -8.40 16.25
CA LEU A 134 1.35 -8.54 14.87
C LEU A 134 1.23 -7.20 14.15
N LYS A 135 1.46 -6.06 14.82
CA LYS A 135 1.47 -4.74 14.16
C LYS A 135 2.49 -4.68 13.01
N PRO A 136 3.73 -5.17 13.15
CA PRO A 136 4.68 -5.12 12.05
C PRO A 136 4.29 -6.02 10.88
N VAL A 137 3.72 -7.19 11.17
CA VAL A 137 3.16 -8.11 10.17
C VAL A 137 2.02 -7.45 9.40
N ARG A 138 1.18 -6.66 10.08
CA ARG A 138 0.09 -5.90 9.46
C ARG A 138 0.60 -4.74 8.60
N TYR A 139 1.60 -4.00 9.06
CA TYR A 139 2.18 -2.91 8.26
C TYR A 139 2.90 -3.44 7.02
N LEU A 140 3.59 -4.58 7.14
CA LEU A 140 4.15 -5.27 5.97
C LEU A 140 3.06 -5.66 4.95
N ALA A 141 1.92 -6.20 5.42
CA ALA A 141 0.77 -6.47 4.55
C ALA A 141 0.23 -5.21 3.88
N TRP A 142 0.16 -4.09 4.61
CA TRP A 142 -0.30 -2.80 4.07
C TRP A 142 0.64 -2.30 2.96
N ASN A 143 1.96 -2.37 3.19
CA ASN A 143 2.95 -1.99 2.19
C ASN A 143 2.88 -2.88 0.95
N ALA A 144 2.70 -4.19 1.12
CA ALA A 144 2.49 -5.13 0.02
C ALA A 144 1.17 -4.86 -0.73
N CYS A 145 0.08 -4.58 -0.01
CA CYS A 145 -1.19 -4.15 -0.62
C CYS A 145 -1.05 -2.84 -1.38
N GLY A 146 -0.10 -1.99 -1.01
CA GLY A 146 0.25 -0.78 -1.75
C GLY A 146 0.55 -1.07 -3.22
N PHE A 147 1.28 -2.16 -3.51
CA PHE A 147 1.52 -2.61 -4.88
C PHE A 147 0.23 -3.02 -5.57
N ILE A 148 -0.59 -3.85 -4.93
CA ILE A 148 -1.85 -4.34 -5.53
C ILE A 148 -2.81 -3.20 -5.84
N ILE A 149 -3.00 -2.30 -4.87
CA ILE A 149 -3.86 -1.14 -5.01
C ILE A 149 -3.34 -0.26 -6.14
N TRP A 150 -2.06 0.06 -6.15
CA TRP A 150 -1.47 0.84 -7.24
C TRP A 150 -1.69 0.17 -8.59
N GLN A 151 -1.32 -1.10 -8.75
CA GLN A 151 -1.35 -1.80 -10.03
C GLN A 151 -2.77 -1.99 -10.60
N ASN A 152 -3.80 -2.01 -9.75
CA ASN A 152 -5.17 -2.31 -10.16
C ASN A 152 -6.12 -1.10 -10.08
N SER A 153 -5.62 0.09 -9.72
CA SER A 153 -6.45 1.29 -9.61
C SER A 153 -6.73 1.94 -10.95
N ASN A 154 -7.94 2.50 -11.08
CA ASN A 154 -8.33 3.40 -12.16
C ASN A 154 -9.13 4.60 -11.58
N GLU A 155 -9.57 5.53 -12.45
CA GLU A 155 -10.33 6.73 -12.03
C GLU A 155 -11.62 6.40 -11.23
N ASN A 156 -12.14 5.18 -11.36
CA ASN A 156 -13.41 4.73 -10.76
C ASN A 156 -13.23 3.80 -9.55
N THR A 157 -12.01 3.60 -9.06
CA THR A 157 -11.75 2.76 -7.88
C THR A 157 -11.24 3.59 -6.71
N LEU A 158 -11.50 3.15 -5.48
CA LEU A 158 -10.91 3.68 -4.27
C LEU A 158 -10.63 2.54 -3.29
N TYR A 159 -9.51 1.84 -3.52
CA TYR A 159 -9.16 0.69 -2.69
C TYR A 159 -8.51 1.09 -1.35
N SER A 160 -8.73 0.23 -0.36
CA SER A 160 -8.01 0.20 0.91
C SER A 160 -7.91 -1.23 1.40
N MET A 161 -6.79 -1.60 2.03
CA MET A 161 -6.74 -2.86 2.78
C MET A 161 -7.63 -2.73 4.02
N ALA A 162 -8.65 -3.57 4.13
CA ALA A 162 -9.53 -3.61 5.28
C ALA A 162 -8.98 -4.51 6.38
N ARG A 163 -8.50 -5.70 5.97
CA ARG A 163 -8.17 -6.81 6.87
C ARG A 163 -7.21 -7.79 6.21
N ILE A 164 -6.41 -8.45 7.05
CA ILE A 164 -5.76 -9.73 6.75
C ILE A 164 -6.71 -10.83 7.22
N GLU A 165 -7.17 -11.68 6.31
CA GLU A 165 -7.92 -12.89 6.64
C GLU A 165 -7.00 -13.95 7.22
N THR A 166 -5.90 -14.23 6.54
CA THR A 166 -4.87 -15.16 7.00
C THR A 166 -3.47 -14.63 6.70
N VAL A 167 -2.52 -14.95 7.57
CA VAL A 167 -1.10 -14.76 7.32
C VAL A 167 -0.33 -15.97 7.83
N LYS A 168 0.60 -16.46 7.00
CA LYS A 168 1.53 -17.51 7.37
C LYS A 168 2.94 -17.16 6.92
N GLN A 169 3.89 -17.22 7.83
CA GLN A 169 5.30 -17.14 7.49
C GLN A 169 5.76 -18.46 6.87
N VAL A 170 6.52 -18.39 5.79
CA VAL A 170 7.13 -19.55 5.13
C VAL A 170 8.61 -19.63 5.49
N LYS A 171 9.06 -20.81 5.93
CA LYS A 171 10.48 -21.04 6.20
C LYS A 171 11.27 -21.07 4.91
N ARG A 172 12.41 -20.39 4.94
CA ARG A 172 13.36 -20.28 3.85
C ARG A 172 14.75 -20.60 4.34
N ASN A 173 15.60 -20.97 3.39
CA ASN A 173 17.01 -21.26 3.64
C ASN A 173 17.93 -20.10 3.22
N ASP A 174 17.39 -19.01 2.69
CA ASP A 174 18.11 -17.81 2.31
C ASP A 174 17.86 -16.65 3.30
N THR A 175 18.27 -15.44 2.94
CA THR A 175 18.20 -14.25 3.81
C THR A 175 16.87 -13.49 3.71
N LEU A 176 15.89 -14.00 2.96
CA LEU A 176 14.60 -13.34 2.82
C LEU A 176 13.60 -13.93 3.81
N THR A 177 12.80 -13.06 4.43
CA THR A 177 11.57 -13.50 5.08
C THR A 177 10.48 -13.64 4.02
N GLU A 178 9.59 -14.62 4.18
CA GLU A 178 8.45 -14.82 3.29
C GLU A 178 7.17 -14.99 4.09
N PHE A 179 6.12 -14.34 3.59
CA PHE A 179 4.79 -14.39 4.15
C PHE A 179 3.77 -14.63 3.04
N HIS A 180 2.84 -15.55 3.30
CA HIS A 180 1.64 -15.75 2.49
C HIS A 180 0.49 -15.06 3.20
N TYR A 181 -0.12 -14.09 2.55
CA TYR A 181 -1.28 -13.37 3.06
C TYR A 181 -2.49 -13.67 2.21
N GLU A 182 -3.64 -13.81 2.86
CA GLU A 182 -4.94 -13.53 2.26
C GLU A 182 -5.46 -12.24 2.90
N VAL A 183 -5.82 -11.25 2.08
CA VAL A 183 -6.31 -9.95 2.52
C VAL A 183 -7.67 -9.66 1.91
N LEU A 184 -8.44 -8.81 2.57
CA LEU A 184 -9.61 -8.16 1.97
C LEU A 184 -9.29 -6.71 1.63
N LEU A 185 -9.46 -6.37 0.35
CA LEU A 185 -9.50 -4.99 -0.12
C LEU A 185 -10.95 -4.51 -0.11
N HIS A 186 -11.19 -3.31 0.40
CA HIS A 186 -12.45 -2.61 0.24
C HIS A 186 -12.31 -1.59 -0.88
N ASP A 187 -13.14 -1.70 -1.92
CA ASP A 187 -13.35 -0.61 -2.87
C ASP A 187 -14.48 0.28 -2.38
N PHE A 188 -14.15 1.48 -1.90
CA PHE A 188 -15.14 2.42 -1.40
C PHE A 188 -16.08 2.96 -2.48
N ILE A 189 -15.78 2.78 -3.77
CA ILE A 189 -16.68 3.24 -4.84
C ILE A 189 -17.79 2.23 -5.08
N SER A 190 -17.45 0.96 -5.26
CA SER A 190 -18.42 -0.12 -5.47
C SER A 190 -18.98 -0.71 -4.15
N GLN A 191 -18.38 -0.37 -3.00
CA GLN A 191 -18.64 -0.95 -1.68
C GLN A 191 -18.32 -2.46 -1.62
N GLU A 192 -17.46 -2.93 -2.50
CA GLU A 192 -17.10 -4.34 -2.59
C GLU A 192 -15.93 -4.72 -1.67
N MET A 193 -16.06 -5.88 -1.03
CA MET A 193 -14.95 -6.57 -0.36
C MET A 193 -14.35 -7.59 -1.33
N ILE A 194 -13.07 -7.43 -1.64
CA ILE A 194 -12.37 -8.17 -2.68
C ILE A 194 -11.24 -8.97 -2.03
N PRO A 195 -11.35 -10.30 -1.96
CA PRO A 195 -10.29 -11.13 -1.42
C PRO A 195 -9.11 -11.21 -2.38
N TRP A 196 -7.90 -11.17 -1.83
CA TRP A 196 -6.65 -11.19 -2.59
C TRP A 196 -5.59 -12.00 -1.85
N GLU A 197 -4.87 -12.84 -2.58
CA GLU A 197 -3.74 -13.61 -2.06
C GLU A 197 -2.41 -12.94 -2.46
N LEU A 198 -1.46 -12.89 -1.53
CA LEU A 198 -0.15 -12.27 -1.70
C LEU A 198 0.96 -13.16 -1.16
N GLN A 199 1.95 -13.43 -2.00
CA GLN A 199 3.24 -13.95 -1.58
C GLN A 199 4.22 -12.79 -1.48
N VAL A 200 4.63 -12.45 -0.26
CA VAL A 200 5.46 -11.28 0.05
C VAL A 200 6.82 -11.75 0.54
N LEU A 201 7.88 -11.23 -0.08
CA LEU A 201 9.25 -11.33 0.41
C LEU A 201 9.65 -10.02 1.05
N TRP A 202 10.44 -10.09 2.13
CA TRP A 202 10.93 -8.90 2.80
C TRP A 202 12.30 -9.11 3.46
N GLN A 203 13.15 -8.10 3.37
CA GLN A 203 14.35 -7.92 4.19
C GLN A 203 14.63 -6.41 4.33
N PRO A 204 15.32 -5.96 5.39
CA PRO A 204 15.55 -4.53 5.64
C PRO A 204 16.16 -3.77 4.47
N GLU A 205 17.14 -4.35 3.77
CA GLU A 205 17.92 -3.67 2.73
C GLU A 205 17.20 -3.60 1.38
N SER A 206 16.32 -4.56 1.09
CA SER A 206 15.58 -4.63 -0.19
C SER A 206 14.14 -4.16 -0.09
N GLY A 207 13.62 -3.98 1.12
CA GLY A 207 12.24 -3.59 1.36
C GLY A 207 11.24 -4.70 1.00
N THR A 208 10.03 -4.29 0.65
CA THR A 208 8.91 -5.19 0.38
C THR A 208 8.88 -5.59 -1.09
N ILE A 209 8.74 -6.89 -1.36
CA ILE A 209 8.63 -7.44 -2.72
C ILE A 209 7.39 -8.33 -2.79
N VAL A 210 6.45 -7.99 -3.67
CA VAL A 210 5.32 -8.87 -3.98
C VAL A 210 5.77 -9.85 -5.06
N LYS A 211 6.04 -11.09 -4.68
CA LYS A 211 6.54 -12.15 -5.58
C LYS A 211 5.43 -12.71 -6.47
N GLN A 212 4.28 -13.00 -5.88
CA GLN A 212 3.08 -13.47 -6.56
C GLN A 212 1.86 -12.85 -5.90
N ASN A 213 0.80 -12.68 -6.69
CA ASN A 213 -0.49 -12.25 -6.17
C ASN A 213 -1.62 -12.75 -7.07
N CYS A 214 -2.81 -12.92 -6.49
CA CYS A 214 -4.00 -13.34 -7.22
C CYS A 214 -5.27 -12.79 -6.56
N ARG A 215 -6.18 -12.23 -7.37
CA ARG A 215 -7.54 -11.93 -6.90
C ARG A 215 -8.28 -13.25 -6.71
N LEU A 216 -8.85 -13.45 -5.52
CA LEU A 216 -9.62 -14.65 -5.20
C LEU A 216 -11.09 -14.46 -5.60
N LEU A 217 -11.76 -15.56 -5.96
CA LEU A 217 -13.20 -15.59 -6.14
C LEU A 217 -13.89 -15.64 -4.79
N ARG A 218 -15.02 -14.93 -4.65
CA ARG A 218 -15.87 -15.04 -3.46
C ARG A 218 -16.49 -16.44 -3.40
N GLU A 219 -16.86 -16.91 -2.21
CA GLU A 219 -17.45 -18.24 -2.03
C GLU A 219 -18.73 -18.46 -2.86
N TRP A 220 -19.50 -17.41 -3.16
CA TRP A 220 -20.72 -17.50 -3.99
C TRP A 220 -20.45 -17.35 -5.51
N GLU A 221 -19.20 -17.10 -5.91
CA GLU A 221 -18.74 -17.09 -7.30
C GLU A 221 -18.06 -18.42 -7.70
N LYS A 222 -17.96 -19.38 -6.77
CA LYS A 222 -17.46 -20.75 -6.98
C LYS A 222 -18.61 -21.71 -7.25
#